data_AF-A0A6L9LAL1-F1
#
_entry.id   AF-A0A6L9LAL1-F1
#
_cell.length_a   1.000
_cell.length_b   1.000
_cell.length_c   1.000
_cell.angle_alpha   90.00
_cell.angle_beta   90.00
_cell.angle_gamma   90.00
#
_symmetry.space_group_name_H-M   'P 1'
#
loop_
_entity.id
_entity.type
_entity.pdbx_description
1 polymer ?
#
loop_
_entity_poly.entity_id
_entity_poly.type
_entity_poly.pdbx_seq_one_letter_code
_entity_poly.pdbx_strand_id
1 'polypeptide(L)'
;MTLRDIFEAASHQPMLLFLVLMSVPVLAFLVNLWSGETAEDIWKWRYVYAVLVYMACIPGIFAITLTVYLFLFERQSIWDIHLVIQVLPILTMGFTLALIRRKIPFNYIPAFGKLSSALTLIAAVIGILWIIDRTRLVAITYIPFTYILGAFVVLLLLIRFAWSRIF
;
A
#
# COMPACT_ATOMS: atom_id res chain seq x y z
N MET A 1 -2.12 -13.72 -22.13
CA MET A 1 -1.37 -13.51 -20.88
C MET A 1 -2.28 -12.80 -19.89
N THR A 2 -2.81 -13.52 -18.92
CA THR A 2 -3.57 -12.99 -17.80
C THR A 2 -2.63 -12.56 -16.66
N LEU A 3 -3.13 -11.83 -15.66
CA LEU A 3 -2.33 -11.54 -14.45
C LEU A 3 -1.84 -12.82 -13.78
N ARG A 4 -2.68 -13.88 -13.81
CA ARG A 4 -2.33 -15.19 -13.28
C ARG A 4 -1.16 -15.82 -14.01
N ASP A 5 -1.11 -15.71 -15.34
CA ASP A 5 0.01 -16.22 -16.15
C ASP A 5 1.32 -15.49 -15.80
N ILE A 6 1.25 -14.19 -15.48
CA ILE A 6 2.41 -13.39 -15.05
C ILE A 6 2.89 -13.86 -13.67
N PHE A 7 1.98 -14.10 -12.73
CA PHE A 7 2.32 -14.64 -11.41
C PHE A 7 2.89 -16.05 -11.49
N GLU A 8 2.34 -16.92 -12.35
CA GLU A 8 2.88 -18.26 -12.58
C GLU A 8 4.28 -18.19 -13.19
N ALA A 9 4.50 -17.36 -14.21
CA ALA A 9 5.83 -17.15 -14.79
C ALA A 9 6.84 -16.58 -13.77
N ALA A 10 6.41 -15.63 -12.94
CA ALA A 10 7.21 -15.09 -11.84
C ALA A 10 7.54 -16.16 -10.78
N SER A 11 6.56 -17.02 -10.45
CA SER A 11 6.72 -18.10 -9.48
C SER A 11 7.59 -19.26 -9.97
N HIS A 12 7.76 -19.41 -11.29
CA HIS A 12 8.60 -20.45 -11.89
C HIS A 12 10.10 -20.22 -11.64
N GLN A 13 10.51 -18.97 -11.38
CA GLN A 13 11.92 -18.61 -11.12
C GLN A 13 12.05 -17.76 -9.85
N PRO A 14 11.68 -18.31 -8.67
CA PRO A 14 11.64 -17.55 -7.43
C PRO A 14 13.03 -17.07 -7.00
N MET A 15 14.08 -17.82 -7.36
CA MET A 15 15.47 -17.47 -7.08
C MET A 15 15.88 -16.17 -7.79
N LEU A 16 15.46 -15.96 -9.03
CA LEU A 16 15.82 -14.74 -9.78
C LEU A 16 15.13 -13.51 -9.21
N LEU A 17 13.84 -13.62 -8.87
CA LEU A 17 13.13 -12.55 -8.17
C LEU A 17 13.79 -12.22 -6.84
N PHE A 18 14.16 -13.25 -6.08
CA PHE A 18 14.87 -13.06 -4.81
C PHE A 18 16.19 -12.31 -5.00
N LEU A 19 17.02 -12.73 -5.96
CA LEU A 19 18.30 -12.09 -6.24
C LEU A 19 18.14 -10.63 -6.69
N VAL A 20 17.20 -10.36 -7.59
CA VAL A 20 16.93 -8.99 -8.06
C VAL A 20 16.43 -8.12 -6.91
N LEU A 21 15.46 -8.57 -6.13
CA LEU A 21 14.93 -7.79 -5.01
C LEU A 21 15.97 -7.60 -3.91
N MET A 22 16.78 -8.61 -3.59
CA MET A 22 17.84 -8.49 -2.58
C MET A 22 19.03 -7.65 -3.05
N SER A 23 19.25 -7.53 -4.36
CA SER A 23 20.28 -6.64 -4.88
C SER A 23 20.04 -5.17 -4.49
N VAL A 24 18.78 -4.74 -4.38
CA VAL A 24 18.41 -3.35 -4.06
C VAL A 24 18.90 -2.90 -2.67
N PRO A 25 18.60 -3.59 -1.56
CA PRO A 25 19.10 -3.22 -0.24
C PRO A 25 20.61 -3.41 -0.12
N VAL A 26 21.20 -4.38 -0.85
CA VAL A 26 22.65 -4.54 -0.92
C VAL A 26 23.30 -3.32 -1.59
N LEU A 27 22.76 -2.86 -2.72
CA LEU A 27 23.23 -1.65 -3.38
C LEU A 27 23.03 -0.41 -2.50
N ALA A 28 21.91 -0.30 -1.80
CA ALA A 28 21.69 0.79 -0.85
C ALA A 28 22.71 0.78 0.30
N PHE A 29 23.07 -0.40 0.79
CA PHE A 29 24.12 -0.56 1.78
C PHE A 29 25.50 -0.14 1.24
N LEU A 30 25.86 -0.56 0.02
CA LEU A 30 27.12 -0.18 -0.62
C LEU A 30 27.20 1.33 -0.89
N VAL A 31 26.13 1.93 -1.41
CA VAL A 31 26.05 3.38 -1.64
C VAL A 31 26.18 4.13 -0.31
N ASN A 32 25.54 3.65 0.77
CA ASN A 32 25.72 4.24 2.09
C ASN A 32 27.17 4.20 2.57
N LEU A 33 27.91 3.13 2.28
CA LEU A 33 29.34 3.02 2.64
C LEU A 33 30.21 3.98 1.82
N TRP A 34 29.90 4.19 0.53
CA TRP A 34 30.68 5.05 -0.36
C TRP A 34 30.28 6.53 -0.37
N SER A 35 29.08 6.86 0.07
CA SER A 35 28.54 8.24 0.06
C SER A 35 29.29 9.24 0.95
N GLY A 36 30.27 8.78 1.72
CA GLY A 36 30.99 9.59 2.70
C GLY A 36 30.19 9.85 3.97
N GLU A 37 30.75 10.68 4.84
CA GLU A 37 30.14 11.06 6.13
C GLU A 37 29.73 12.54 6.17
N THR A 38 30.21 13.35 5.23
CA THR A 38 29.89 14.78 5.16
C THR A 38 28.56 15.01 4.44
N ALA A 39 27.86 16.08 4.81
CA ALA A 39 26.58 16.43 4.20
C ALA A 39 26.72 16.75 2.69
N GLU A 40 27.82 17.38 2.29
CA GLU A 40 28.08 17.74 0.88
C GLU A 40 28.30 16.52 0.01
N ASP A 41 29.01 15.50 0.52
CA ASP A 41 29.25 14.27 -0.23
C ASP A 41 27.94 13.48 -0.38
N ILE A 42 27.17 13.31 0.70
CA ILE A 42 25.88 12.63 0.67
C ILE A 42 24.91 13.31 -0.31
N TRP A 43 24.95 14.65 -0.41
CA TRP A 43 24.08 15.41 -1.29
C TRP A 43 24.29 15.11 -2.78
N LYS A 44 25.53 14.80 -3.20
CA LYS A 44 25.85 14.39 -4.59
C LYS A 44 25.16 13.07 -4.96
N TRP A 45 24.96 12.18 -3.98
CA TRP A 45 24.35 10.87 -4.16
C TRP A 45 22.81 10.88 -4.13
N ARG A 46 22.15 12.03 -3.94
CA ARG A 46 20.68 12.07 -3.76
C ARG A 46 19.89 11.44 -4.90
N TYR A 47 20.38 11.54 -6.15
CA TYR A 47 19.72 10.94 -7.30
C TYR A 47 19.87 9.42 -7.33
N VAL A 48 21.02 8.89 -6.89
CA VAL A 48 21.22 7.45 -6.73
C VAL A 48 20.27 6.92 -5.65
N TYR A 49 20.17 7.63 -4.52
CA TYR A 49 19.19 7.31 -3.48
C TYR A 49 17.76 7.36 -4.00
N ALA A 50 17.39 8.35 -4.82
CA ALA A 50 16.07 8.40 -5.44
C ALA A 50 15.80 7.14 -6.28
N VAL A 51 16.72 6.76 -7.18
CA VAL A 51 16.56 5.57 -8.02
C VAL A 51 16.37 4.31 -7.17
N LEU A 52 17.19 4.11 -6.12
CA LEU A 52 17.07 2.96 -5.23
C LEU A 52 15.75 2.94 -4.46
N VAL A 53 15.29 4.10 -3.98
CA VAL A 53 13.98 4.23 -3.33
C VAL A 53 12.87 3.83 -4.28
N TYR A 54 12.84 4.36 -5.51
CA TYR A 54 11.81 4.01 -6.48
C TYR A 54 11.85 2.53 -6.86
N MET A 55 13.04 1.98 -7.06
CA MET A 55 13.24 0.56 -7.39
C MET A 55 12.74 -0.37 -6.28
N ALA A 56 12.88 0.02 -5.01
CA ALA A 56 12.35 -0.74 -3.89
C ALA A 56 10.85 -0.51 -3.65
N CYS A 57 10.38 0.74 -3.76
CA CYS A 57 9.01 1.11 -3.44
C CYS A 57 7.99 0.64 -4.47
N ILE A 58 8.30 0.64 -5.77
CA ILE A 58 7.35 0.18 -6.81
C ILE A 58 6.91 -1.28 -6.55
N PRO A 59 7.82 -2.27 -6.45
CA PRO A 59 7.41 -3.64 -6.17
C PRO A 59 6.87 -3.82 -4.76
N GLY A 60 7.37 -3.06 -3.77
CA GLY A 60 6.86 -3.10 -2.39
C GLY A 60 5.41 -2.62 -2.26
N ILE A 61 5.07 -1.47 -2.84
CA ILE A 61 3.71 -0.92 -2.84
C ILE A 61 2.76 -1.83 -3.63
N PHE A 62 3.21 -2.38 -4.75
CA PHE A 62 2.44 -3.36 -5.52
C PHE A 62 2.12 -4.59 -4.68
N ALA A 63 3.11 -5.16 -3.99
CA ALA A 63 2.92 -6.32 -3.13
C ALA A 63 1.95 -6.03 -1.97
N ILE A 64 2.08 -4.87 -1.29
CA ILE A 64 1.13 -4.45 -0.25
C ILE A 64 -0.29 -4.38 -0.81
N THR A 65 -0.46 -3.67 -1.93
CA THR A 65 -1.77 -3.45 -2.56
C THR A 65 -2.41 -4.77 -2.95
N LEU A 66 -1.62 -5.68 -3.55
CA LEU A 66 -2.07 -7.00 -3.96
C LEU A 66 -2.49 -7.85 -2.75
N THR A 67 -1.66 -7.91 -1.70
CA THR A 67 -1.98 -8.67 -0.48
C THR A 67 -3.23 -8.13 0.19
N VAL A 68 -3.37 -6.81 0.30
CA VAL A 68 -4.56 -6.18 0.88
C VAL A 68 -5.80 -6.49 0.03
N TYR A 69 -5.69 -6.46 -1.29
CA TYR A 69 -6.77 -6.82 -2.19
C TYR A 69 -7.20 -8.30 -2.02
N LEU A 70 -6.26 -9.24 -2.10
CA LEU A 70 -6.52 -10.68 -1.97
C LEU A 70 -7.11 -11.03 -0.61
N PHE A 71 -6.65 -10.36 0.45
CA PHE A 71 -7.13 -10.59 1.81
C PHE A 71 -8.52 -10.01 2.05
N LEU A 72 -8.75 -8.74 1.65
CA LEU A 72 -9.99 -8.04 1.95
C LEU A 72 -11.15 -8.45 1.04
N PHE A 73 -10.90 -8.64 -0.26
CA PHE A 73 -11.95 -8.88 -1.26
C PHE A 73 -12.06 -10.35 -1.64
N GLU A 74 -10.93 -11.05 -1.88
CA GLU A 74 -10.94 -12.47 -2.26
C GLU A 74 -10.93 -13.42 -1.06
N ARG A 75 -10.72 -12.89 0.16
CA ARG A 75 -10.68 -13.65 1.42
C ARG A 75 -9.68 -14.80 1.37
N GLN A 76 -8.57 -14.62 0.64
CA GLN A 76 -7.51 -15.60 0.60
C GLN A 76 -6.97 -15.84 2.00
N SER A 77 -6.75 -17.12 2.33
CA SER A 77 -6.15 -17.53 3.59
C SER A 77 -4.72 -16.96 3.69
N ILE A 78 -4.35 -16.49 4.87
CA ILE A 78 -2.98 -16.03 5.17
C ILE A 78 -1.97 -17.18 4.96
N TRP A 79 -2.43 -18.42 5.09
CA TRP A 79 -1.60 -19.61 4.91
C TRP A 79 -1.20 -19.85 3.44
N ASP A 80 -1.95 -19.31 2.48
CA ASP A 80 -1.71 -19.50 1.05
C ASP A 80 -0.90 -18.33 0.43
N ILE A 81 -0.28 -17.50 1.28
CA ILE A 81 0.50 -16.34 0.83
C ILE A 81 1.82 -16.80 0.21
N HIS A 82 2.05 -16.36 -1.03
CA HIS A 82 3.35 -16.55 -1.69
C HIS A 82 4.39 -15.60 -1.11
N LEU A 83 5.27 -16.12 -0.24
CA LEU A 83 6.29 -15.33 0.47
C LEU A 83 7.19 -14.51 -0.48
N VAL A 84 7.59 -15.07 -1.62
CA VAL A 84 8.52 -14.41 -2.56
C VAL A 84 7.86 -13.24 -3.29
N ILE A 85 6.58 -13.31 -3.60
CA ILE A 85 5.88 -12.32 -4.42
C ILE A 85 5.19 -11.27 -3.54
N GLN A 86 4.68 -11.70 -2.37
CA GLN A 86 3.90 -10.84 -1.49
C GLN A 86 4.74 -10.29 -0.33
N VAL A 87 5.56 -11.11 0.33
CA VAL A 87 6.26 -10.69 1.56
C VAL A 87 7.63 -10.08 1.24
N LEU A 88 8.39 -10.72 0.35
CA LEU A 88 9.75 -10.32 0.05
C LEU A 88 9.86 -8.87 -0.46
N PRO A 89 9.02 -8.38 -1.40
CA PRO A 89 9.13 -6.99 -1.86
C PRO A 89 8.86 -5.97 -0.75
N ILE A 90 7.97 -6.31 0.19
CA ILE A 90 7.64 -5.46 1.35
C ILE A 90 8.84 -5.37 2.28
N LEU A 91 9.48 -6.51 2.57
CA LEU A 91 10.70 -6.53 3.38
C LEU A 91 11.84 -5.78 2.69
N THR A 92 12.08 -6.05 1.41
CA THR A 92 13.07 -5.36 0.58
C THR A 92 12.88 -3.84 0.62
N MET A 93 11.64 -3.38 0.45
CA MET A 93 11.30 -1.96 0.57
C MET A 93 11.62 -1.41 1.96
N GLY A 94 11.14 -2.09 3.02
CA GLY A 94 11.38 -1.68 4.41
C GLY A 94 12.86 -1.57 4.75
N PHE A 95 13.66 -2.57 4.40
CA PHE A 95 15.11 -2.58 4.62
C PHE A 95 15.82 -1.49 3.82
N THR A 96 15.50 -1.34 2.54
CA THR A 96 16.12 -0.31 1.69
C THR A 96 15.84 1.09 2.22
N LEU A 97 14.58 1.39 2.55
CA LEU A 97 14.20 2.68 3.12
C LEU A 97 14.85 2.92 4.49
N ALA A 98 14.90 1.91 5.35
CA ALA A 98 15.54 2.01 6.65
C ALA A 98 17.05 2.31 6.54
N LEU A 99 17.73 1.69 5.58
CA LEU A 99 19.14 1.96 5.29
C LEU A 99 19.34 3.39 4.80
N ILE A 100 18.55 3.85 3.84
CA ILE A 100 18.71 5.18 3.24
C ILE A 100 18.39 6.28 4.27
N ARG A 101 17.35 6.08 5.10
CA ARG A 101 16.94 7.03 6.15
C ARG A 101 18.05 7.33 7.16
N ARG A 102 19.00 6.40 7.36
CA ARG A 102 20.14 6.60 8.26
C ARG A 102 21.15 7.62 7.74
N LYS A 103 21.23 7.82 6.41
CA LYS A 103 22.20 8.73 5.77
C LYS A 103 21.58 10.05 5.35
N ILE A 104 20.38 10.03 4.77
CA ILE A 104 19.71 11.23 4.27
C ILE A 104 18.23 11.22 4.67
N PRO A 105 17.69 12.31 5.24
CA PRO A 105 16.27 12.39 5.50
C PRO A 105 15.50 12.46 4.17
N PHE A 106 14.36 11.78 4.10
CA PHE A 106 13.61 11.59 2.85
C PHE A 106 13.12 12.89 2.20
N ASN A 107 13.02 13.99 2.96
CA ASN A 107 12.67 15.31 2.43
C ASN A 107 13.68 15.83 1.40
N TYR A 108 14.93 15.38 1.45
CA TYR A 108 15.97 15.76 0.47
C TYR A 108 16.07 14.80 -0.71
N ILE A 109 15.33 13.68 -0.71
CA ILE A 109 15.31 12.77 -1.84
C ILE A 109 14.37 13.33 -2.91
N PRO A 110 14.86 13.55 -4.15
CA PRO A 110 14.05 14.03 -5.25
C PRO A 110 12.79 13.17 -5.43
N ALA A 111 11.65 13.85 -5.58
CA ALA A 111 10.35 13.25 -5.87
C ALA A 111 9.79 12.25 -4.82
N PHE A 112 10.42 12.08 -3.65
CA PHE A 112 9.89 11.21 -2.58
C PHE A 112 8.47 11.57 -2.15
N GLY A 113 8.13 12.88 -2.14
CA GLY A 113 6.78 13.34 -1.86
C GLY A 113 5.71 12.75 -2.79
N LYS A 114 6.06 12.47 -4.06
CA LYS A 114 5.14 11.81 -5.01
C LYS A 114 4.83 10.38 -4.57
N LEU A 115 5.82 9.62 -4.09
CA LEU A 115 5.63 8.26 -3.57
C LEU A 115 4.72 8.25 -2.34
N SER A 116 4.96 9.16 -1.40
CA SER A 116 4.11 9.29 -0.22
C SER A 116 2.67 9.66 -0.60
N SER A 117 2.48 10.61 -1.52
CA SER A 117 1.15 11.00 -1.99
C SER A 117 0.43 9.85 -2.73
N ALA A 118 1.16 9.07 -3.54
CA ALA A 118 0.60 7.91 -4.22
C ALA A 118 0.15 6.85 -3.22
N LEU A 119 0.97 6.56 -2.19
CA LEU A 119 0.60 5.61 -1.14
C LEU A 119 -0.64 6.07 -0.37
N THR A 120 -0.74 7.36 -0.03
CA THR A 120 -1.95 7.89 0.64
C THR A 120 -3.20 7.77 -0.24
N LEU A 121 -3.07 8.01 -1.54
CA LEU A 121 -4.19 7.87 -2.48
C LEU A 121 -4.61 6.40 -2.62
N ILE A 122 -3.65 5.49 -2.79
CA ILE A 122 -3.92 4.04 -2.83
C ILE A 122 -4.61 3.59 -1.54
N ALA A 123 -4.10 3.99 -0.37
CA ALA A 123 -4.70 3.66 0.92
C ALA A 123 -6.12 4.21 1.06
N ALA A 124 -6.36 5.45 0.62
CA ALA A 124 -7.70 6.05 0.63
C ALA A 124 -8.67 5.29 -0.28
N VAL A 125 -8.25 4.96 -1.50
CA VAL A 125 -9.08 4.20 -2.46
C VAL A 125 -9.40 2.81 -1.92
N ILE A 126 -8.40 2.08 -1.43
CA ILE A 126 -8.62 0.76 -0.82
C ILE A 126 -9.53 0.87 0.40
N GLY A 127 -9.35 1.88 1.25
CA GLY A 127 -10.19 2.12 2.42
C GLY A 127 -11.66 2.35 2.03
N ILE A 128 -11.91 3.16 1.00
CA ILE A 128 -13.26 3.38 0.46
C ILE A 128 -13.84 2.07 -0.10
N LEU A 129 -13.08 1.36 -0.94
CA LEU A 129 -13.52 0.08 -1.52
C LEU A 129 -13.83 -0.96 -0.44
N TRP A 130 -13.02 -1.01 0.61
CA TRP A 130 -13.24 -1.90 1.75
C TRP A 130 -14.53 -1.56 2.51
N ILE A 131 -14.80 -0.26 2.74
CA ILE A 131 -16.06 0.17 3.34
C ILE A 131 -17.24 -0.27 2.46
N ILE A 132 -17.15 -0.07 1.14
CA ILE A 132 -18.20 -0.45 0.18
C ILE A 132 -18.46 -1.97 0.20
N ASP A 133 -17.40 -2.78 0.16
CA ASP A 133 -17.50 -4.24 0.22
C ASP A 133 -18.11 -4.70 1.56
N ARG A 134 -17.60 -4.16 2.67
CA ARG A 134 -18.05 -4.57 4.02
C ARG A 134 -19.46 -4.11 4.35
N THR A 135 -19.87 -2.94 3.88
CA THR A 135 -21.24 -2.43 4.05
C THR A 135 -22.25 -3.14 3.15
N ARG A 136 -21.80 -4.08 2.30
CA ARG A 136 -22.62 -4.71 1.27
C ARG A 136 -23.46 -3.65 0.54
N LEU A 137 -22.84 -2.54 0.14
CA LEU A 137 -23.51 -1.53 -0.69
C LEU A 137 -23.92 -2.09 -2.07
N VAL A 138 -23.45 -3.29 -2.43
CA VAL A 138 -23.93 -4.10 -3.58
C VAL A 138 -25.24 -4.86 -3.26
N ALA A 139 -25.57 -5.06 -1.98
CA ALA A 139 -26.89 -5.55 -1.53
C ALA A 139 -27.91 -4.42 -1.33
N ILE A 140 -27.55 -3.15 -1.58
CA ILE A 140 -28.54 -2.08 -1.82
C ILE A 140 -29.00 -2.13 -3.28
N THR A 141 -29.39 -3.32 -3.72
CA THR A 141 -30.33 -3.49 -4.85
C THR A 141 -31.53 -4.32 -4.41
N TYR A 142 -31.57 -4.78 -3.15
CA TYR A 142 -32.66 -5.58 -2.61
C TYR A 142 -33.13 -5.14 -1.21
N ILE A 143 -33.01 -3.86 -0.88
CA ILE A 143 -33.74 -3.30 0.26
C ILE A 143 -35.08 -2.81 -0.29
N PRO A 144 -36.22 -3.48 0.02
CA PRO A 144 -37.51 -2.99 -0.42
C PRO A 144 -37.72 -1.59 0.15
N PHE A 145 -38.25 -0.71 -0.70
CA PHE A 145 -38.46 0.72 -0.45
C PHE A 145 -39.15 1.01 0.91
N THR A 146 -39.91 0.05 1.43
CA THR A 146 -40.55 0.07 2.76
C THR A 146 -39.58 0.27 3.93
N TYR A 147 -38.38 -0.33 3.91
CA TYR A 147 -37.42 -0.15 5.01
C TYR A 147 -36.76 1.23 5.01
N ILE A 148 -36.50 1.78 3.82
CA ILE A 148 -35.99 3.15 3.66
C ILE A 148 -37.04 4.15 4.16
N LEU A 149 -38.31 3.93 3.80
CA LEU A 149 -39.43 4.76 4.24
C LEU A 149 -39.65 4.64 5.75
N GLY A 150 -39.52 3.45 6.32
CA GLY A 150 -39.56 3.21 7.77
C GLY A 150 -38.44 3.93 8.52
N ALA A 151 -37.20 3.85 8.04
CA ALA A 151 -36.06 4.56 8.63
C ALA A 151 -36.25 6.09 8.57
N PHE A 152 -36.79 6.61 7.47
CA PHE A 152 -37.11 8.03 7.31
C PHE A 152 -38.18 8.50 8.31
N VAL A 153 -39.25 7.71 8.51
CA VAL A 153 -40.28 8.01 9.51
C VAL A 153 -39.73 7.97 10.93
N VAL A 154 -38.90 6.97 11.27
CA VAL A 154 -38.25 6.87 12.59
C VAL A 154 -37.35 8.08 12.84
N LEU A 155 -36.58 8.52 11.84
CA LEU A 155 -35.74 9.70 11.92
C LEU A 155 -36.57 10.98 12.19
N LEU A 156 -37.68 11.17 11.47
CA LEU A 156 -38.58 12.31 11.69
C LEU A 156 -39.20 12.29 13.09
N LEU A 157 -39.58 11.10 13.60
CA LEU A 157 -40.09 10.96 14.96
C LEU A 157 -39.04 11.27 16.02
N LEU A 158 -37.80 10.82 15.83
CA LEU A 158 -36.69 11.13 16.74
C LEU A 158 -36.38 12.63 16.76
N ILE A 159 -36.36 13.29 15.61
CA ILE A 159 -36.14 14.74 15.52
C ILE A 159 -37.30 15.48 16.19
N ARG A 160 -38.55 15.08 15.93
CA ARG A 160 -39.74 15.67 16.58
C ARG A 160 -39.69 15.50 18.09
N PHE A 161 -39.30 14.33 18.58
CA PHE A 161 -39.18 14.04 20.00
C PHE A 161 -38.04 14.83 20.66
N ALA A 162 -36.90 14.92 19.99
CA ALA A 162 -35.76 15.72 20.45
C ALA A 162 -36.11 17.21 20.54
N TRP A 163 -36.84 17.76 19.55
CA TRP A 163 -37.29 19.15 19.61
C TRP A 163 -38.34 19.41 20.70
N SER A 164 -39.26 18.47 20.96
CA SER A 164 -40.23 18.59 22.06
C SER A 164 -39.62 18.48 23.47
N ARG A 165 -38.35 18.08 23.57
CA ARG A 165 -37.60 17.98 24.83
C ARG A 165 -36.69 19.19 25.07
N ILE A 166 -36.44 20.00 24.04
CA ILE A 166 -35.49 21.12 24.06
C ILE A 166 -36.22 22.49 24.06
N PHE A 167 -37.47 22.53 23.57
CA PHE A 167 -38.42 23.64 23.74
C PHE A 167 -39.59 23.20 24.62
#